data_AF-A0A212C1J9-F1
#
_entry.id   AF-A0A212C1J9-F1
#
_cell.length_a   1.000
_cell.length_b   1.000
_cell.length_c   1.000
_cell.angle_alpha   90.00
_cell.angle_beta   90.00
_cell.angle_gamma   90.00
#
_symmetry.space_group_name_H-M   'P 1'
#
loop_
_entity.id
_entity.type
_entity.pdbx_description
1 polymer ?
#
loop_
_entity_poly.entity_id
_entity_poly.type
_entity_poly.pdbx_seq_one_letter_code
_entity_poly.pdbx_strand_id
1 'polypeptide(L)'
;ALGYMERAAESYSKVVDLAPLHLDARISLSTLQQQLGRPEKALEALEPMYDPDTLAQDANAAQQELKLLLQRSTLLFSQGKMYGYVDTLLTMLAMLLKVGSDRSKSGERHLYLIKVSRDKISDNNDQESANCDAK
;
A
#
# COMPACT_ATOMS: atom_id res chain seq x y z
N ALA A 1 -4.62 -31.35 22.56
CA ALA A 1 -4.84 -30.25 21.59
C ALA A 1 -3.87 -29.10 21.83
N LEU A 2 -3.81 -28.56 23.06
CA LEU A 2 -2.91 -27.47 23.44
C LEU A 2 -1.47 -27.69 22.96
N GLY A 3 -0.79 -28.79 23.33
CA GLY A 3 0.61 -29.03 22.89
C GLY A 3 0.94 -28.95 21.37
N TYR A 4 -0.05 -28.98 20.48
CA TYR A 4 0.15 -28.66 19.06
C TYR A 4 0.12 -27.15 18.77
N MET A 5 -0.73 -26.41 19.49
CA MET A 5 -0.86 -24.96 19.42
C MET A 5 0.38 -24.24 19.97
N GLU A 6 0.94 -24.65 21.11
CA GLU A 6 2.20 -24.02 21.56
C GLU A 6 3.36 -24.29 20.59
N ARG A 7 3.48 -25.51 20.03
CA ARG A 7 4.51 -25.81 19.02
C ARG A 7 4.31 -25.01 17.73
N ALA A 8 3.06 -24.80 17.32
CA ALA A 8 2.75 -23.93 16.18
C ALA A 8 3.14 -22.48 16.49
N ALA A 9 2.83 -21.98 17.68
CA ALA A 9 3.19 -20.63 18.11
C ALA A 9 4.72 -20.44 18.12
N GLU A 10 5.48 -21.41 18.62
CA GLU A 10 6.95 -21.38 18.56
C GLU A 10 7.48 -21.39 17.12
N SER A 11 6.87 -22.18 16.24
CA SER A 11 7.28 -22.24 14.83
C SER A 11 7.01 -20.92 14.11
N TYR A 12 5.84 -20.33 14.30
CA TYR A 12 5.52 -19.01 13.76
C TYR A 12 6.35 -17.89 14.38
N SER A 13 6.69 -17.98 15.67
CA SER A 13 7.62 -17.03 16.31
C SER A 13 8.95 -16.99 15.55
N LYS A 14 9.52 -18.15 15.23
CA LYS A 14 10.77 -18.23 14.43
C LYS A 14 10.61 -17.60 13.05
N VAL A 15 9.45 -17.76 12.41
CA VAL A 15 9.19 -17.12 11.12
C VAL A 15 9.15 -15.60 11.26
N VAL A 16 8.52 -15.08 12.31
CA VAL A 16 8.48 -13.63 12.58
C VAL A 16 9.87 -13.09 12.93
N ASP A 17 10.68 -13.85 13.66
CA ASP A 17 12.06 -13.48 13.99
C ASP A 17 12.94 -13.39 12.74
N LEU A 18 12.76 -14.32 11.79
CA LEU A 18 13.52 -14.37 10.53
C LEU A 18 12.97 -13.42 9.46
N ALA A 19 11.66 -13.18 9.46
CA ALA A 19 10.96 -12.36 8.49
C ALA A 19 9.91 -11.46 9.20
N PRO A 20 10.35 -10.35 9.83
CA PRO A 20 9.46 -9.46 10.59
C PRO A 20 8.35 -8.80 9.77
N LEU A 21 8.50 -8.77 8.44
CA LEU A 21 7.52 -8.24 7.49
C LEU A 21 6.58 -9.31 6.92
N HIS A 22 6.61 -10.55 7.41
CA HIS A 22 5.72 -11.60 6.94
C HIS A 22 4.33 -11.50 7.57
N LEU A 23 3.39 -10.81 6.90
CA LEU A 23 2.04 -10.52 7.39
C LEU A 23 1.30 -11.77 7.91
N ASP A 24 1.20 -12.83 7.09
CA ASP A 24 0.39 -14.01 7.47
C ASP A 24 0.96 -14.75 8.68
N ALA A 25 2.28 -14.77 8.83
CA ALA A 25 2.94 -15.38 9.98
C ALA A 25 2.63 -14.62 11.27
N ARG A 26 2.58 -13.28 11.20
CA ARG A 26 2.21 -12.41 12.33
C ARG A 26 0.74 -12.57 12.73
N ILE A 27 -0.17 -12.60 11.76
CA ILE A 27 -1.61 -12.84 12.00
C ILE A 27 -1.83 -14.25 12.59
N SER A 28 -1.12 -15.25 12.07
CA SER A 28 -1.19 -16.62 12.58
C SER A 28 -0.65 -16.69 14.01
N LEU A 29 0.48 -16.06 14.29
CA LEU A 29 1.07 -15.97 15.62
C LEU A 29 0.11 -15.27 16.59
N SER A 30 -0.49 -14.14 16.20
CA SER A 30 -1.43 -13.41 17.07
C SER A 30 -2.64 -14.26 17.43
N THR A 31 -3.19 -14.98 16.45
CA THR A 31 -4.35 -15.87 16.63
C THR A 31 -4.01 -17.01 17.57
N LEU A 32 -2.84 -17.64 17.39
CA LEU A 32 -2.37 -18.71 18.27
C LEU A 32 -2.13 -18.20 19.70
N GLN A 33 -1.46 -17.05 19.89
CA GLN A 33 -1.24 -16.47 21.21
C GLN A 33 -2.57 -16.12 21.91
N GLN A 34 -3.56 -15.60 21.17
CA GLN A 34 -4.89 -15.34 21.72
C GLN A 34 -5.58 -16.63 22.17
N GLN A 35 -5.53 -17.69 21.37
CA GLN A 35 -6.11 -18.99 21.73
C GLN A 35 -5.41 -19.66 22.91
N LEU A 36 -4.11 -19.39 23.10
CA LEU A 36 -3.33 -19.83 24.25
C LEU A 36 -3.56 -18.97 25.50
N GLY A 37 -4.47 -17.99 25.46
CA GLY A 37 -4.76 -17.10 26.59
C GLY A 37 -3.65 -16.10 26.89
N ARG A 38 -2.88 -15.70 25.87
CA ARG A 38 -1.76 -14.73 25.96
C ARG A 38 -2.08 -13.47 25.14
N PRO A 39 -3.08 -12.67 25.55
CA PRO A 39 -3.58 -11.54 24.77
C PRO A 39 -2.53 -10.44 24.55
N GLU A 40 -1.58 -10.26 25.46
CA GLU A 40 -0.50 -9.28 25.34
C GLU A 40 0.44 -9.66 24.19
N LYS A 41 0.91 -10.91 24.15
CA LYS A 41 1.75 -11.43 23.06
C LYS A 41 1.04 -11.42 21.72
N ALA A 42 -0.29 -11.60 21.73
CA ALA A 42 -1.08 -11.49 20.52
C ALA A 42 -1.07 -10.06 19.95
N LEU A 43 -1.06 -9.03 20.80
CA LEU A 43 -0.95 -7.63 20.38
C LEU A 43 0.46 -7.24 19.96
N GLU A 44 1.50 -7.79 20.61
CA GLU A 44 2.91 -7.62 20.19
C GLU A 44 3.14 -8.14 18.77
N ALA A 45 2.59 -9.31 18.44
CA ALA A 45 2.66 -9.86 17.08
C ALA A 45 2.01 -8.93 16.03
N LEU A 46 1.11 -8.03 16.42
CA LEU A 46 0.39 -7.08 15.57
C LEU A 46 0.87 -5.63 15.74
N GLU A 47 2.12 -5.42 16.13
CA GLU A 47 2.78 -4.12 16.06
C GLU A 47 3.05 -3.67 14.61
N PRO A 48 3.11 -2.36 14.34
CA PRO A 48 3.32 -1.84 12.99
C PRO A 48 4.51 -2.49 12.27
N MET A 49 4.33 -2.81 10.99
CA MET A 49 5.35 -3.47 10.18
C MET A 49 6.27 -2.47 9.49
N TYR A 50 5.74 -1.30 9.12
CA TYR A 50 6.42 -0.31 8.31
C TYR A 50 6.45 1.04 9.00
N ASP A 51 7.48 1.83 8.69
CA ASP A 51 7.54 3.23 9.09
C ASP A 51 6.56 4.10 8.26
N PRO A 52 6.17 5.28 8.77
CA PRO A 52 5.21 6.15 8.09
C PRO A 52 5.64 6.60 6.69
N ASP A 53 6.93 6.73 6.41
CA ASP A 53 7.43 7.18 5.11
C ASP A 53 7.27 6.06 4.06
N THR A 54 7.60 4.83 4.43
CA THR A 54 7.35 3.63 3.60
C THR A 54 5.86 3.47 3.30
N LEU A 55 4.99 3.64 4.30
CA LEU A 55 3.53 3.56 4.13
C LEU A 55 2.98 4.63 3.20
N ALA A 56 3.62 5.80 3.12
CA ALA A 56 3.20 6.88 2.24
C ALA A 56 3.61 6.65 0.77
N GLN A 57 4.69 5.93 0.53
CA GLN A 57 5.26 5.73 -0.81
C GLN A 57 4.84 4.40 -1.45
N ASP A 58 4.64 3.35 -0.65
CA ASP A 58 4.32 2.01 -1.13
C ASP A 58 2.87 1.62 -0.79
N ALA A 59 2.03 1.55 -1.83
CA ALA A 59 0.64 1.15 -1.69
C ALA A 59 0.45 -0.30 -1.21
N ASN A 60 1.36 -1.21 -1.54
CA ASN A 60 1.30 -2.60 -1.08
C ASN A 60 1.65 -2.68 0.42
N ALA A 61 2.69 -1.95 0.85
CA ALA A 61 3.01 -1.83 2.27
C ALA A 61 1.83 -1.26 3.06
N ALA A 62 1.21 -0.19 2.57
CA ALA A 62 0.00 0.39 3.16
C ALA A 62 -1.17 -0.60 3.22
N GLN A 63 -1.37 -1.42 2.19
CA GLN A 63 -2.41 -2.45 2.17
C GLN A 63 -2.14 -3.57 3.18
N GLN A 64 -0.89 -3.99 3.35
CA GLN A 64 -0.52 -5.01 4.33
C GLN A 64 -0.69 -4.50 5.77
N GLU A 65 -0.25 -3.28 6.03
CA GLU A 65 -0.41 -2.62 7.32
C GLU A 65 -1.90 -2.45 7.67
N LEU A 66 -2.74 -2.08 6.70
CA LEU A 66 -4.20 -1.99 6.93
C LEU A 66 -4.81 -3.34 7.34
N LYS A 67 -4.37 -4.45 6.73
CA LYS A 67 -4.82 -5.80 7.13
C LYS A 67 -4.35 -6.16 8.54
N LEU A 68 -3.13 -5.79 8.90
CA LEU A 68 -2.59 -5.99 10.24
C LEU A 68 -3.39 -5.21 11.29
N LEU A 69 -3.65 -3.93 11.03
CA LEU A 69 -4.45 -3.06 11.90
C LEU A 69 -5.88 -3.60 12.06
N LEU A 70 -6.49 -4.12 10.99
CA LEU A 70 -7.81 -4.75 11.06
C LEU A 70 -7.80 -5.90 12.08
N GLN A 71 -6.83 -6.81 11.99
CA GLN A 71 -6.69 -7.92 12.94
C GLN A 71 -6.47 -7.41 14.37
N ARG A 72 -5.67 -6.36 14.55
CA ARG A 72 -5.43 -5.72 15.86
C ARG A 72 -6.73 -5.15 16.44
N SER A 73 -7.56 -4.52 15.61
CA SER A 73 -8.84 -3.97 16.03
C SER A 73 -9.84 -5.05 16.47
N THR A 74 -9.94 -6.16 15.73
CA THR A 74 -10.78 -7.31 16.10
C THR A 74 -10.33 -7.89 17.45
N LEU A 75 -9.02 -8.00 17.65
CA LEU A 75 -8.45 -8.47 18.90
C LEU A 75 -8.77 -7.53 20.07
N LEU A 76 -8.54 -6.22 19.92
CA LEU A 76 -8.82 -5.21 20.95
C LEU A 76 -10.31 -5.13 21.30
N PHE A 77 -11.18 -5.24 20.29
CA PHE A 77 -12.63 -5.32 20.49
C PHE A 77 -13.02 -6.55 21.31
N SER A 78 -12.47 -7.73 20.98
CA SER A 78 -12.73 -8.97 21.73
C SER A 78 -12.24 -8.93 23.18
N GLN A 79 -11.22 -8.11 23.48
CA GLN A 79 -10.66 -7.92 24.82
C GLN A 79 -11.34 -6.77 25.60
N GLY A 80 -12.29 -6.05 25.01
CA GLY A 80 -12.93 -4.87 25.63
C GLY A 80 -12.01 -3.66 25.78
N LYS A 81 -10.83 -3.64 25.12
CA LYS A 81 -9.85 -2.56 25.18
C LYS A 81 -10.27 -1.40 24.27
N MET A 82 -11.28 -0.64 24.69
CA MET A 82 -11.97 0.35 23.86
C MET A 82 -11.05 1.48 23.37
N TYR A 83 -10.15 2.00 24.22
CA TYR A 83 -9.22 3.07 23.82
C TYR A 83 -8.28 2.65 22.70
N GLY A 84 -7.65 1.47 22.83
CA GLY A 84 -6.77 0.95 21.78
C GLY A 84 -7.55 0.64 20.49
N TYR A 85 -8.77 0.14 20.61
CA TYR A 85 -9.63 -0.13 19.45
C TYR A 85 -9.91 1.16 18.65
N VAL A 86 -10.35 2.22 19.34
CA VAL A 86 -10.64 3.53 18.71
C VAL A 86 -9.37 4.14 18.10
N ASP A 87 -8.24 4.07 18.81
CA ASP A 87 -6.95 4.54 18.30
C ASP A 87 -6.56 3.82 17.00
N THR A 88 -6.66 2.50 16.98
CA THR A 88 -6.36 1.68 15.79
C THR A 88 -7.28 2.04 14.61
N LEU A 89 -8.58 2.26 14.86
CA LEU A 89 -9.52 2.68 13.83
C LEU A 89 -9.20 4.08 13.28
N LEU A 90 -8.78 5.00 14.15
CA LEU A 90 -8.38 6.35 13.74
C LEU A 90 -7.14 6.29 12.85
N THR A 91 -6.15 5.46 13.19
CA THR A 91 -4.98 5.21 12.34
C THR A 91 -5.38 4.67 10.97
N MET A 92 -6.27 3.67 10.91
CA MET A 92 -6.76 3.14 9.63
C MET A 92 -7.45 4.21 8.78
N LEU A 93 -8.30 5.03 9.38
CA LEU A 93 -8.99 6.12 8.69
C LEU A 93 -7.99 7.14 8.15
N ALA A 94 -6.98 7.52 8.94
CA ALA A 94 -5.93 8.44 8.53
C ALA A 94 -5.14 7.90 7.33
N MET A 95 -4.79 6.61 7.33
CA MET A 95 -4.10 5.96 6.21
C MET A 95 -4.95 5.98 4.93
N LEU A 96 -6.25 5.66 5.02
CA LEU A 96 -7.14 5.66 3.86
C LEU A 96 -7.31 7.07 3.26
N LEU A 97 -7.38 8.11 4.10
CA LEU A 97 -7.45 9.50 3.65
C LEU A 97 -6.14 9.97 3.00
N LYS A 98 -4.99 9.53 3.53
CA LYS A 98 -3.66 9.83 2.98
C LYS A 98 -3.48 9.24 1.58
N VAL A 99 -3.81 7.97 1.38
CA VAL A 99 -3.72 7.27 0.08
C VAL A 99 -4.59 7.95 -1.00
N GLY A 100 -5.72 8.55 -0.61
CA GLY A 100 -6.56 9.33 -1.51
C GLY A 100 -5.93 10.65 -1.98
N SER A 101 -5.12 11.30 -1.15
CA SER A 101 -4.50 12.60 -1.47
C SER A 101 -3.31 12.50 -2.43
N ASP A 102 -2.49 11.45 -2.31
CA ASP A 102 -1.24 11.35 -3.07
C ASP A 102 -1.47 10.94 -4.55
N ARG A 103 -2.63 10.37 -4.90
CA ARG A 103 -3.03 10.11 -6.30
C ARG A 103 -3.24 11.37 -7.14
N SER A 104 -3.51 12.51 -6.50
CA SER A 104 -3.78 13.78 -7.21
C SER A 104 -2.50 14.45 -7.73
N LYS A 105 -1.32 14.15 -7.15
CA LYS A 105 -0.05 14.81 -7.50
C LYS A 105 0.77 14.08 -8.58
N SER A 106 0.32 12.90 -9.04
CA SER A 106 1.07 12.10 -10.03
C SER A 106 0.83 12.52 -11.49
N GLY A 107 0.05 13.59 -11.75
CA GLY A 107 -0.27 14.06 -13.10
C GLY A 107 0.73 15.05 -13.73
N GLU A 108 1.68 15.60 -12.98
CA GLU A 108 2.42 16.81 -13.42
C GLU A 108 3.79 16.58 -14.07
N ARG A 109 4.22 15.34 -14.34
CA ARG A 109 5.63 15.11 -14.78
C ARG A 109 5.89 14.77 -16.24
N HIS A 110 4.95 14.95 -17.17
CA HIS A 110 5.26 14.74 -18.60
C HIS A 110 4.46 15.66 -19.52
N LEU A 111 4.90 16.91 -19.71
CA LEU A 111 4.58 17.64 -20.93
C LEU A 111 5.73 18.56 -21.34
N TYR A 112 6.80 17.97 -21.86
CA TYR A 112 7.75 18.74 -22.67
C TYR A 112 7.06 19.11 -23.98
N LEU A 113 6.53 20.33 -24.05
CA LEU A 113 6.09 20.94 -25.31
C LEU A 113 7.33 21.15 -26.19
N ILE A 114 7.48 20.31 -27.22
CA ILE A 114 8.39 20.60 -28.33
C ILE A 114 7.83 21.84 -29.04
N LYS A 115 8.41 23.01 -28.76
CA LYS A 115 8.25 24.18 -29.62
C LYS A 115 8.97 23.89 -30.93
N VAL A 116 8.24 23.42 -31.94
CA VAL A 116 8.70 23.51 -33.32
C VAL A 116 8.56 24.98 -33.73
N SER A 117 9.68 25.69 -33.74
CA SER A 117 9.78 27.03 -34.35
C SER A 117 9.41 26.91 -35.82
N ARG A 118 8.26 27.47 -36.19
CA ARG A 118 7.83 27.61 -37.58
C ARG A 118 8.50 28.85 -38.16
N ASP A 119 9.80 28.76 -38.43
CA ASP A 119 10.51 29.75 -39.24
C ASP A 119 11.25 29.04 -40.38
N LYS A 120 10.86 29.46 -41.60
CA LYS A 120 11.50 29.19 -42.90
C LYS A 120 11.21 27.83 -43.54
N ILE A 121 10.12 27.77 -44.31
CA ILE A 121 10.18 27.10 -45.62
C ILE A 121 10.01 28.20 -46.66
N SER A 122 11.15 28.49 -47.29
CA SER A 122 11.36 29.39 -48.40
C SER A 122 10.56 28.97 -49.63
N ASP A 123 10.23 29.97 -50.45
CA ASP A 123 9.83 29.90 -51.84
C ASP A 123 10.42 28.71 -52.61
N ASN A 124 9.56 28.02 -53.35
CA ASN A 124 9.71 27.76 -54.78
C ASN A 124 8.60 26.80 -55.23
N ASN A 125 7.62 27.30 -56.00
CA ASN A 125 6.72 26.44 -56.76
C ASN A 125 6.43 27.10 -58.12
N ASP A 126 7.47 27.18 -58.95
CA ASP A 126 7.35 27.34 -60.39
C ASP A 126 7.51 25.97 -61.04
N GLN A 127 6.42 25.42 -61.58
CA GLN A 127 6.33 24.53 -62.75
C GLN A 127 4.88 24.04 -62.85
N GLU A 128 4.05 24.67 -63.68
CA GLU A 128 3.89 24.38 -65.11
C GLU A 128 3.32 22.97 -65.37
N SER A 129 2.01 22.91 -65.59
CA SER A 129 1.44 21.99 -66.57
C SER A 129 0.12 22.57 -67.09
N ALA A 130 0.20 23.12 -68.30
CA ALA A 130 -0.93 23.55 -69.09
C ALA A 130 -1.92 22.40 -69.30
N ASN A 131 -3.20 22.66 -69.03
CA ASN A 131 -4.32 21.81 -69.40
C ASN A 131 -4.97 22.42 -70.63
N CYS A 132 -4.77 21.80 -71.80
CA CYS A 132 -5.56 22.00 -73.01
C CYS A 132 -5.54 20.69 -73.79
N ASP A 133 -6.62 19.91 -73.80
CA ASP A 133 -7.13 19.30 -75.03
C ASP A 133 -8.50 18.62 -74.90
N ALA A 134 -9.24 18.69 -76.01
CA ALA A 134 -10.57 18.14 -76.34
C ALA A 134 -11.76 18.87 -75.68
N LYS A 135 -12.61 19.62 -76.40
CA LYS A 135 -13.19 19.38 -77.73
C LYS A 135 -13.85 20.63 -78.29
#